data_AF-A0AAD5Y4J1-F1
#
_entry.id   AF-A0AAD5Y4J1-F1
#
_cell.length_a   1.000
_cell.length_b   1.000
_cell.length_c   1.000
_cell.angle_alpha   90.00
_cell.angle_beta   90.00
_cell.angle_gamma   90.00
#
_symmetry.space_group_name_H-M   'P 1'
#
loop_
_entity.id
_entity.type
_entity.pdbx_description
1 polymer ?
#
loop_
_entity_poly.entity_id
_entity_poly.type
_entity_poly.pdbx_seq_one_letter_code
_entity_poly.pdbx_strand_id
1 'polypeptide(L)'
;MGQYAINAAAGTYAQLQQFGLVGGVSNTKIGITVQIGYNNNQNQIFTPENTETVVDFALQNSYISFLSYWELARDHPILPDFPQNGPDCFAYSNGILENSCVSQGNLEFLHRMNRFNSPAGL
;
A
#
# COMPACT_ATOMS: atom_id res chain seq x y z
N MET A 1 7.77 2.39 -6.28
CA MET A 1 7.53 2.62 -4.84
C MET A 1 7.48 1.35 -3.97
N GLY A 2 7.13 0.17 -4.51
CA GLY A 2 7.05 -1.09 -3.73
C GLY A 2 8.34 -1.44 -2.95
N GLN A 3 9.51 -1.37 -3.59
CA GLN A 3 10.78 -1.64 -2.91
C GLN A 3 11.06 -0.67 -1.75
N TYR A 4 10.65 0.59 -1.85
CA TYR A 4 10.80 1.54 -0.74
C TYR A 4 9.94 1.14 0.46
N ALA A 5 8.72 0.66 0.23
CA ALA A 5 7.85 0.14 1.29
C ALA A 5 8.46 -1.11 1.97
N ILE A 6 9.05 -2.02 1.18
CA ILE A 6 9.76 -3.19 1.70
C ILE A 6 10.96 -2.77 2.55
N ASN A 7 11.79 -1.85 2.04
CA ASN A 7 12.96 -1.36 2.77
C ASN A 7 12.56 -0.70 4.09
N ALA A 8 11.46 0.07 4.10
CA ALA A 8 10.93 0.69 5.31
C ALA A 8 10.44 -0.36 6.32
N ALA A 9 9.73 -1.39 5.87
CA ALA A 9 9.25 -2.48 6.73
C ALA A 9 10.42 -3.29 7.33
N ALA A 10 11.38 -3.70 6.51
CA ALA A 10 12.56 -4.44 6.95
C ALA A 10 13.44 -3.62 7.92
N GLY A 11 13.64 -2.33 7.63
CA GLY A 11 14.37 -1.42 8.51
C GLY A 11 13.68 -1.23 9.86
N THR A 12 12.36 -1.07 9.86
CA THR A 12 11.56 -0.97 11.09
C THR A 12 11.66 -2.27 11.90
N TYR A 13 11.63 -3.43 11.25
CA TYR A 13 11.81 -4.71 11.94
C TYR A 13 13.19 -4.84 12.59
N ALA A 14 14.24 -4.46 11.87
CA ALA A 14 15.60 -4.44 12.42
C ALA A 14 15.72 -3.53 13.65
N GLN A 15 15.06 -2.36 13.63
CA GLN A 15 15.01 -1.48 14.81
C GLN A 15 14.29 -2.12 15.99
N LEU A 16 13.14 -2.77 15.76
CA LEU A 16 12.41 -3.50 16.81
C LEU A 16 13.25 -4.64 17.41
N GLN A 17 14.04 -5.34 16.58
CA GLN A 17 14.99 -6.36 17.05
C GLN A 17 16.08 -5.75 17.93
N GLN A 18 16.65 -4.61 17.56
CA GLN A 18 17.66 -3.90 18.37
C GLN A 18 17.12 -3.46 19.74
N PHE A 19 15.83 -3.15 19.82
CA PHE A 19 15.15 -2.83 21.08
C PHE A 19 14.67 -4.06 21.87
N GLY A 20 14.90 -5.28 21.37
CA GLY A 20 14.46 -6.50 22.03
C GLY A 20 12.94 -6.71 22.00
N LEU A 21 12.23 -6.04 21.10
CA LEU A 21 10.76 -6.11 20.97
C LEU A 21 10.29 -7.25 20.04
N VAL A 22 11.23 -8.04 19.53
CA VAL A 22 11.01 -9.18 18.64
C VAL A 22 11.73 -10.41 19.22
N GLY A 23 11.00 -11.52 19.35
CA GLY A 23 11.49 -12.75 20.00
C GLY A 23 11.35 -12.69 21.52
N GLY A 24 12.10 -13.54 22.25
CA GLY A 24 12.31 -13.52 23.71
C GLY A 24 11.17 -13.02 24.61
N VAL A 25 10.99 -11.71 24.70
CA VAL A 25 10.06 -11.00 25.60
C VAL A 25 8.83 -10.39 24.90
N SER A 26 8.82 -10.24 23.58
CA SER A 26 7.70 -9.70 22.79
C SER A 26 7.73 -10.21 21.35
N ASN A 27 6.57 -10.51 20.78
CA ASN A 27 6.44 -10.96 19.39
C ASN A 27 5.84 -9.87 18.50
N THR A 28 6.43 -8.67 18.54
CA THR A 28 5.92 -7.51 17.81
C THR A 28 5.97 -7.78 16.30
N LYS A 29 4.86 -7.50 15.62
CA LYS A 29 4.73 -7.56 14.16
C LYS A 29 4.53 -6.17 13.57
N ILE A 30 4.69 -6.07 12.26
CA ILE A 30 4.62 -4.81 11.51
C ILE A 30 3.48 -4.85 10.51
N GLY A 31 2.77 -3.72 10.37
CA GLY A 31 1.89 -3.46 9.25
C GLY A 31 2.57 -2.57 8.20
N ILE A 32 2.20 -2.75 6.94
CA ILE A 32 2.65 -1.88 5.85
C ILE A 32 1.45 -1.06 5.36
N THR A 33 1.57 0.27 5.41
CA THR A 33 0.59 1.19 4.83
C THR A 33 1.26 1.98 3.71
N VAL A 34 0.68 1.93 2.52
CA VAL A 34 1.18 2.65 1.33
C VAL A 34 0.14 3.67 0.85
N GLN A 35 0.57 4.68 0.11
CA GLN A 35 -0.35 5.51 -0.67
C GLN A 35 -0.36 4.98 -2.10
N ILE A 36 -1.53 4.61 -2.62
CA ILE A 36 -1.68 4.02 -3.95
C ILE A 36 -1.78 5.11 -5.02
N GLY A 37 -1.36 4.87 -6.25
CA GLY A 37 -1.36 5.90 -7.29
C GLY A 37 -0.25 6.94 -7.07
N TYR A 38 -0.47 8.21 -7.42
CA TYR A 38 0.52 9.25 -7.12
C TYR A 38 0.50 9.62 -5.65
N ASN A 39 1.70 9.78 -5.09
CA ASN A 39 1.92 10.33 -3.77
C ASN A 39 2.05 11.87 -3.84
N ASN A 40 2.27 12.52 -2.70
CA ASN A 40 2.42 13.99 -2.60
C ASN A 40 3.57 14.56 -3.45
N ASN A 41 4.52 13.72 -3.90
CA ASN A 41 5.47 14.05 -4.95
C ASN A 41 5.05 13.36 -6.25
N GLN A 42 4.80 14.14 -7.30
CA GLN A 42 4.29 13.63 -8.59
C GLN A 42 5.22 12.61 -9.28
N ASN A 43 6.50 12.54 -8.89
CA ASN A 43 7.44 11.54 -9.40
C ASN A 43 7.40 10.20 -8.64
N GLN A 44 6.58 10.09 -7.60
CA GLN A 44 6.46 8.90 -6.77
C GLN A 44 5.09 8.26 -6.99
N ILE A 45 5.09 7.21 -7.79
CA ILE A 45 3.87 6.49 -8.17
C ILE A 45 3.93 5.07 -7.60
N PHE A 46 2.90 4.68 -6.86
CA PHE A 46 2.70 3.32 -6.37
C PHE A 46 1.68 2.61 -7.28
N THR A 47 2.16 1.73 -8.14
CA THR A 47 1.34 1.03 -9.14
C THR A 47 0.77 -0.29 -8.61
N PRO A 48 -0.19 -0.92 -9.29
CA PRO A 48 -0.66 -2.26 -8.93
C PRO A 48 0.46 -3.31 -8.84
N GLU A 49 1.48 -3.24 -9.70
CA GLU A 49 2.64 -4.15 -9.65
C GLU A 49 3.45 -3.96 -8.37
N ASN A 50 3.51 -2.74 -7.84
CA ASN A 50 4.15 -2.49 -6.55
C ASN A 50 3.39 -3.16 -5.40
N THR A 51 2.05 -3.24 -5.50
CA THR A 51 1.22 -3.99 -4.56
C THR A 51 1.57 -5.47 -4.58
N GLU A 52 1.75 -6.07 -5.76
CA GLU A 52 2.18 -7.48 -5.88
C GLU A 52 3.50 -7.71 -5.14
N THR A 53 4.48 -6.84 -5.41
CA THR A 53 5.81 -6.96 -4.78
C THR A 53 5.71 -6.88 -3.26
N VAL A 54 4.88 -5.98 -2.72
CA VAL A 54 4.67 -5.84 -1.27
C VAL A 54 3.89 -7.03 -0.70
N VAL A 55 2.91 -7.56 -1.41
CA VAL A 55 2.14 -8.75 -1.01
C VAL A 55 3.04 -9.99 -0.97
N ASP A 56 3.85 -10.21 -1.99
CA ASP A 56 4.79 -11.34 -2.05
C ASP A 56 5.81 -11.26 -0.91
N PHE A 57 6.33 -10.06 -0.64
CA PHE A 57 7.19 -9.83 0.52
C PHE A 57 6.48 -10.15 1.83
N ALA A 58 5.25 -9.69 2.03
CA ALA A 58 4.48 -9.95 3.25
C ALA A 58 4.20 -11.45 3.44
N LEU A 59 3.85 -12.17 2.38
CA LEU A 59 3.63 -13.62 2.41
C LEU A 59 4.90 -14.40 2.80
N GLN A 60 6.08 -13.91 2.41
CA GLN A 60 7.36 -14.54 2.74
C GLN A 60 7.91 -14.17 4.13
N ASN A 61 7.31 -13.20 4.82
CA ASN A 61 7.82 -12.64 6.06
C ASN A 61 6.77 -12.66 7.18
N SER A 62 6.86 -13.66 8.06
CA SER A 62 5.88 -13.92 9.13
C SER A 62 5.72 -12.80 10.18
N TYR A 63 6.66 -11.85 10.21
CA TYR A 63 6.61 -10.65 11.05
C TYR A 63 5.75 -9.53 10.46
N ILE A 64 5.26 -9.67 9.22
CA ILE A 64 4.21 -8.80 8.69
C ILE A 64 2.86 -9.30 9.18
N SER A 65 2.00 -8.40 9.67
CA SER A 65 0.69 -8.73 10.24
C SER A 65 -0.49 -8.21 9.43
N PHE A 66 -0.36 -7.10 8.72
CA PHE A 66 -1.40 -6.56 7.85
C PHE A 66 -0.83 -5.66 6.75
N LEU A 67 -1.56 -5.58 5.65
CA LEU A 67 -1.36 -4.58 4.59
C LEU A 67 -2.54 -3.61 4.57
N SER A 68 -2.27 -2.34 4.31
CA SER A 68 -3.30 -1.31 4.19
C SER A 68 -2.84 -0.23 3.21
N TYR A 69 -3.75 0.65 2.83
CA TYR A 69 -3.42 1.75 1.94
C TYR A 69 -4.27 2.99 2.18
N TRP A 70 -3.70 4.14 1.78
CA TRP A 70 -4.41 5.40 1.63
C TRP A 70 -4.80 5.60 0.16
N GLU A 71 -6.09 5.56 -0.18
CA GLU A 71 -7.25 5.16 0.64
C GLU A 71 -8.27 4.46 -0.25
N LEU A 72 -9.35 3.91 0.31
CA LEU A 72 -10.35 3.15 -0.45
C LEU A 72 -10.94 3.97 -1.62
N ALA A 73 -11.21 5.25 -1.40
CA ALA A 73 -11.73 6.14 -2.44
C ALA A 73 -10.75 6.41 -3.60
N ARG A 74 -9.47 6.01 -3.48
CA ARG A 74 -8.45 6.12 -4.55
C ARG A 74 -8.37 4.88 -5.45
N ASP A 75 -9.05 3.80 -5.07
CA ASP A 75 -8.91 2.49 -5.69
C ASP A 75 -9.96 2.26 -6.79
N HIS A 76 -9.87 3.07 -7.84
CA HIS A 76 -10.81 3.05 -8.96
C HIS A 76 -10.07 3.28 -10.29
N PRO A 77 -10.62 2.79 -11.43
CA PRO A 77 -10.02 3.01 -12.73
C PRO A 77 -10.04 4.50 -13.11
N ILE A 78 -9.21 4.85 -14.10
CA ILE A 78 -9.34 6.12 -14.82
C ILE A 78 -10.68 6.11 -15.56
N LEU A 79 -11.54 7.09 -15.25
CA LEU A 79 -12.85 7.20 -15.88
C LEU A 79 -12.74 7.89 -17.25
N PRO A 80 -13.46 7.42 -18.30
CA PRO A 80 -13.28 7.90 -19.68
C PRO A 80 -13.49 9.40 -19.90
N ASP A 81 -14.38 10.01 -19.12
CA ASP A 81 -14.76 11.43 -19.27
C ASP A 81 -13.88 12.37 -18.44
N PHE A 82 -12.88 11.83 -17.72
CA PHE A 82 -12.08 12.56 -16.77
C PHE A 82 -10.59 12.40 -17.12
N PRO A 83 -9.98 13.37 -17.84
CA PRO A 83 -8.58 13.30 -18.18
C PRO A 83 -7.73 13.22 -16.90
N GLN A 84 -6.52 12.67 -16.99
CA GLN A 84 -5.61 12.41 -15.85
C GLN A 84 -5.29 13.62 -14.94
N ASN A 85 -5.75 14.81 -15.32
CA ASN A 85 -5.59 16.09 -14.61
C ASN A 85 -6.95 16.71 -14.17
N GLY A 86 -8.05 15.96 -14.25
CA GLY A 86 -9.41 16.42 -13.94
C GLY A 86 -9.87 16.12 -12.51
N PRO A 87 -10.90 16.81 -12.00
CA PRO A 87 -11.38 16.82 -10.59
C PRO A 87 -11.75 15.44 -9.99
N ASP A 88 -11.81 14.39 -10.82
CA ASP A 88 -12.24 13.05 -10.44
C ASP A 88 -11.10 12.01 -10.50
N CYS A 89 -9.89 12.45 -10.88
CA CYS A 89 -8.64 11.74 -10.62
C CYS A 89 -8.11 12.00 -9.20
N PHE A 90 -8.90 12.67 -8.37
CA PHE A 90 -8.55 13.06 -7.02
C PHE A 90 -9.45 12.32 -6.03
N ALA A 91 -8.85 11.62 -5.07
CA ALA A 91 -9.58 11.42 -3.83
C ALA A 91 -9.55 12.73 -3.06
N TYR A 92 -10.72 13.17 -2.60
CA TYR A 92 -10.84 14.27 -1.67
C TYR A 92 -10.34 13.82 -0.30
N SER A 93 -9.04 13.97 -0.06
CA SER A 93 -8.42 13.79 1.25
C SER A 93 -8.16 15.17 1.86
N ASN A 94 -8.81 15.47 3.00
CA ASN A 94 -8.58 16.69 3.80
C ASN A 94 -8.65 18.03 3.02
N GLY A 95 -9.46 18.11 1.95
CA GLY A 95 -9.62 19.32 1.14
C GLY A 95 -8.48 19.58 0.14
N ILE A 96 -7.57 18.62 -0.07
CA ILE A 96 -6.52 18.66 -1.09
C ILE A 96 -6.83 17.61 -2.16
N LEU A 97 -6.73 18.04 -3.41
CA LEU A 97 -6.89 17.19 -4.59
C LEU A 97 -5.59 16.37 -4.80
N GLU A 98 -5.59 15.05 -4.52
CA GLU A 98 -4.45 14.15 -4.73
C GLU A 98 -4.64 13.17 -5.90
N ASN A 99 -3.81 13.23 -6.95
CA ASN A 99 -3.89 12.39 -8.16
C ASN A 99 -3.77 10.87 -7.87
N SER A 100 -4.86 10.10 -7.94
CA SER A 100 -4.85 8.62 -7.75
C SER A 100 -4.64 7.85 -9.06
N CYS A 101 -4.64 8.54 -10.20
CA CYS A 101 -4.83 7.95 -11.53
C CYS A 101 -3.64 7.14 -12.07
N VAL A 102 -3.58 5.86 -11.68
CA VAL A 102 -2.82 4.82 -12.38
C VAL A 102 -3.76 3.94 -13.21
N SER A 103 -3.25 3.30 -14.25
CA SER A 103 -4.01 2.30 -14.99
C SER A 103 -4.30 1.12 -14.06
N GLN A 104 -5.56 0.95 -13.68
CA GLN A 104 -6.01 -0.09 -12.76
C GLN A 104 -7.48 -0.47 -13.02
N GLY A 105 -7.90 -1.62 -12.51
CA GLY A 105 -9.30 -2.00 -12.34
C GLY A 105 -9.94 -1.35 -11.11
N ASN A 106 -11.25 -1.55 -10.94
CA ASN A 106 -11.95 -1.09 -9.75
C ASN A 106 -11.58 -1.96 -8.55
N LEU A 107 -11.25 -1.34 -7.42
CA LEU A 107 -10.81 -2.01 -6.19
C LEU A 107 -9.62 -2.96 -6.38
N GLU A 108 -8.77 -2.69 -7.38
CA GLU A 108 -7.65 -3.56 -7.73
C GLU A 108 -6.62 -3.65 -6.59
N PHE A 109 -6.31 -2.54 -5.92
CA PHE A 109 -5.39 -2.57 -4.78
C PHE A 109 -5.97 -3.38 -3.62
N LEU A 110 -7.27 -3.22 -3.32
CA LEU A 110 -7.99 -4.00 -2.31
C LEU A 110 -7.87 -5.50 -2.59
N HIS A 111 -8.22 -5.92 -3.81
CA HIS A 111 -8.19 -7.32 -4.21
C HIS A 111 -6.79 -7.92 -4.05
N ARG A 112 -5.76 -7.19 -4.48
CA ARG A 112 -4.37 -7.66 -4.39
C ARG A 112 -3.89 -7.78 -2.94
N MET A 113 -4.19 -6.80 -2.08
CA MET A 113 -3.82 -6.85 -0.65
C MET A 113 -4.60 -7.90 0.15
N ASN A 114 -5.85 -8.17 -0.22
CA ASN A 114 -6.66 -9.20 0.44
C ASN A 114 -6.11 -10.61 0.27
N ARG A 115 -5.25 -10.87 -0.73
CA ARG A 115 -4.51 -12.14 -0.82
C ARG A 115 -3.60 -12.38 0.40
N PHE A 116 -3.15 -11.32 1.08
CA PHE A 116 -2.43 -11.42 2.35
C PHE A 116 -3.38 -11.27 3.55
N ASN A 117 -4.24 -10.25 3.54
CA ASN A 117 -5.08 -9.94 4.71
C ASN A 117 -6.21 -10.97 4.96
N SER A 118 -6.64 -11.71 3.94
CA SER A 118 -7.75 -12.67 4.03
C SER A 118 -7.43 -13.93 3.21
N PRO A 119 -6.48 -14.76 3.67
CA PRO A 119 -6.05 -15.96 2.94
C PRO A 119 -7.16 -17.02 2.79
N ALA A 120 -8.28 -16.88 3.50
CA ALA A 120 -9.44 -17.78 3.43
C ALA A 120 -10.46 -17.40 2.32
N GLY A 121 -10.25 -16.31 1.58
CA GLY A 121 -11.17 -15.82 0.56
C GLY A 121 -12.40 -15.13 1.16
N LEU A 122 -12.77 -13.99 0.58
CA LEU A 122 -14.16 -13.50 0.58
C LEU A 122 -14.89 -14.14 -0.59
#